data_AF-A0A7W6DXV3-F1
#
_entry.id   AF-A0A7W6DXV3-F1
#
_cell.length_a   1.000
_cell.length_b   1.000
_cell.length_c   1.000
_cell.angle_alpha   90.00
_cell.angle_beta   90.00
_cell.angle_gamma   90.00
#
_symmetry.space_group_name_H-M   'P 1'
#
loop_
_entity.id
_entity.type
_entity.pdbx_description
1 polymer ?
#
loop_
_entity_poly.entity_id
_entity_poly.type
_entity_poly.pdbx_seq_one_letter_code
_entity_poly.pdbx_strand_id
1 'polypeptide(L)' 'MESETGAEFIQGDIALWMGWESLTGQTGTVTKNDKGFGCKRDDAGVLRIILRQSSLPCQP' A
#
# COMPACT_ATOMS: atom_id res chain seq x y z
N MET A 1 -1.78 -9.77 9.50
CA MET A 1 -1.81 -8.89 8.32
C MET A 1 -0.68 -9.32 7.42
N GLU A 2 -1.00 -9.81 6.24
CA GLU A 2 -0.02 -10.19 5.23
C GLU A 2 -0.05 -9.17 4.10
N SER A 3 1.11 -8.82 3.55
CA SER A 3 1.23 -7.85 2.46
C SER A 3 2.01 -8.49 1.31
N GLU A 4 1.49 -8.33 0.10
CA GLU A 4 2.12 -8.78 -1.14
C GLU A 4 2.48 -7.54 -1.96
N THR A 5 3.74 -7.40 -2.37
CA THR A 5 4.14 -6.33 -3.28
C THR A 5 3.81 -6.74 -4.71
N GLY A 6 2.98 -5.97 -5.38
CA GLY A 6 2.67 -6.16 -6.80
C GLY A 6 3.57 -5.34 -7.70
N ALA A 7 3.75 -4.06 -7.36
CA ALA A 7 4.60 -3.15 -8.11
C ALA A 7 5.14 -2.04 -7.21
N GLU A 8 6.32 -1.55 -7.57
CA GLU A 8 6.92 -0.35 -6.99
C GLU A 8 7.32 0.61 -8.10
N PHE A 9 7.22 1.90 -7.81
CA PHE A 9 7.65 2.95 -8.71
C PHE A 9 8.37 4.02 -7.92
N ILE A 10 9.59 4.36 -8.33
CA ILE A 10 10.41 5.36 -7.65
C ILE A 10 10.86 6.39 -8.69
N GLN A 11 10.55 7.66 -8.43
CA GLN A 11 11.00 8.77 -9.26
C GLN A 11 11.31 9.99 -8.38
N GLY A 12 12.59 10.40 -8.38
CA GLY A 12 13.07 11.50 -7.54
C GLY A 12 12.81 11.20 -6.06
N ASP A 13 12.12 12.10 -5.39
CA ASP A 13 11.74 11.95 -3.98
C ASP A 13 10.40 11.25 -3.76
N ILE A 14 9.77 10.73 -4.80
CA ILE A 14 8.48 10.04 -4.73
C ILE A 14 8.68 8.53 -4.91
N ALA A 15 8.05 7.75 -4.04
CA ALA A 15 7.90 6.32 -4.17
C ALA A 15 6.42 5.93 -4.08
N LEU A 16 5.96 5.10 -5.00
CA LEU A 16 4.66 4.43 -4.95
C LEU A 16 4.90 2.94 -4.68
N TRP A 17 4.16 2.40 -3.72
CA TRP A 17 4.18 0.98 -3.37
C TRP A 17 2.77 0.45 -3.50
N MET A 18 2.58 -0.49 -4.42
CA MET A 18 1.27 -1.04 -4.77
C MET A 18 1.27 -2.56 -4.59
N GLY A 19 0.12 -3.10 -4.25
CA GLY A 19 -0.05 -4.54 -4.13
C GLY A 19 -1.26 -4.91 -3.30
N TRP A 20 -1.19 -6.06 -2.66
CA TRP A 20 -2.31 -6.59 -1.90
C TRP A 20 -2.03 -6.59 -0.40
N GLU A 21 -3.10 -6.45 0.37
CA GLU A 21 -3.12 -6.64 1.82
C GLU A 21 -4.22 -7.62 2.20
N SER A 22 -3.87 -8.60 3.03
CA SER A 22 -4.80 -9.56 3.61
C SER A 22 -4.95 -9.29 5.11
N LEU A 23 -6.19 -8.98 5.50
CA LEU A 23 -6.60 -8.71 6.88
C LEU A 23 -7.42 -9.88 7.41
N THR A 24 -6.97 -10.47 8.50
CA THR A 24 -7.69 -11.55 9.20
C THR A 24 -8.49 -10.95 10.35
N GLY A 25 -9.81 -11.05 10.28
CA GLY A 25 -10.72 -10.66 11.36
C GLY A 25 -10.61 -11.59 12.57
N GLN A 26 -11.20 -11.18 13.69
CA GLN A 26 -11.14 -11.93 14.96
C GLN A 26 -11.70 -13.36 14.85
N THR A 27 -12.64 -13.58 13.93
CA THR A 27 -13.26 -14.88 13.66
C THR A 27 -12.52 -15.70 12.59
N GLY A 28 -11.35 -15.25 12.13
CA GLY A 28 -10.58 -15.90 11.08
C GLY A 28 -10.99 -15.53 9.65
N THR A 29 -12.05 -14.73 9.46
CA THR A 29 -12.47 -14.26 8.13
C THR A 29 -11.37 -13.41 7.50
N VAL A 30 -10.97 -13.72 6.27
CA VAL A 30 -9.93 -12.98 5.54
C VAL A 30 -10.56 -12.02 4.53
N THR A 31 -10.15 -10.75 4.57
CA THR A 31 -10.48 -9.73 3.57
C THR A 31 -9.20 -9.33 2.83
N LYS A 32 -9.21 -9.46 1.50
CA LYS A 32 -8.12 -9.05 0.63
C LYS A 32 -8.44 -7.70 -0.03
N ASN A 33 -7.54 -6.73 0.09
CA ASN A 33 -7.69 -5.36 -0.41
C ASN A 33 -6.57 -5.01 -1.39
N ASP A 34 -6.90 -4.25 -2.44
CA ASP A 34 -5.90 -3.53 -3.23
C ASP A 34 -5.39 -2.36 -2.40
N LYS A 35 -4.07 -2.23 -2.33
CA LYS A 35 -3.35 -1.33 -1.43
C LYS A 35 -2.31 -0.54 -2.21
N GLY A 36 -2.39 0.78 -2.10
CA GLY A 36 -1.40 1.73 -2.58
C GLY A 36 -0.92 2.67 -1.48
N PHE A 37 0.40 2.81 -1.33
CA PHE A 37 1.04 3.87 -0.58
C PHE A 37 1.84 4.78 -1.51
N GLY A 38 1.69 6.09 -1.31
CA GLY A 38 2.62 7.08 -1.86
C GLY A 38 3.44 7.66 -0.74
N CYS A 39 4.76 7.64 -0.91
CA CYS A 39 5.72 8.19 0.02
C CYS A 39 6.51 9.31 -0.64
N LYS A 40 6.84 10.34 0.13
CA LYS A 40 7.75 11.41 -0.28
C LYS A 40 8.91 11.53 0.72
N ARG A 41 10.14 11.60 0.20
CA ARG A 41 11.32 11.97 0.99
C ARG A 41 11.31 13.48 1.20
N ASP A 42 11.48 13.90 2.45
CA ASP A 42 11.57 15.32 2.80
C ASP A 42 13.00 15.87 2.65
N ASP A 43 13.15 17.16 2.90
CA ASP A 43 14.44 17.85 2.78
C ASP A 43 15.49 17.38 3.81
N ALA A 44 15.05 16.73 4.89
CA ALA A 44 15.92 16.07 5.88
C ALA A 44 16.29 14.62 5.48
N GLY A 45 15.84 14.15 4.31
CA GLY A 45 16.08 12.80 3.82
C GLY A 45 15.16 11.73 4.40
N VAL A 46 14.11 12.11 5.12
CA VAL A 46 13.17 11.20 5.81
C VAL A 46 11.98 10.89 4.91
N LEU A 47 11.68 9.60 4.73
CA LEU A 47 10.52 9.15 3.98
C LEU A 47 9.24 9.30 4.80
N ARG A 48 8.20 9.92 4.23
CA ARG A 48 6.87 10.07 4.84
C ARG A 48 5.78 9.53 3.93
N ILE A 49 4.80 8.85 4.50
CA ILE A 49 3.59 8.46 3.78
C ILE A 49 2.76 9.73 3.56
N ILE A 50 2.52 10.08 2.30
CA ILE A 50 1.72 11.24 1.88
C ILE A 50 0.41 10.84 1.19
N LEU A 51 0.29 9.56 0.82
CA LEU A 51 -0.90 8.99 0.22
C LEU A 51 -1.09 7.58 0.76
N ARG A 52 -2.32 7.30 1.22
CA ARG A 52 -2.80 5.94 1.46
C ARG A 52 -4.12 5.81 0.73
N GLN A 53 -4.14 4.96 -0.28
CA GLN A 53 -5.35 4.61 -1.01
C GLN A 53 -5.49 3.10 -0.99
N SER A 54 -6.65 2.61 -0.55
CA SER A 54 -6.95 1.18 -0.51
C SER A 54 -8.39 0.96 -0.92
N SER A 55 -8.67 -0.10 -1.68
CA SER A 55 -10.02 -0.45 -2.11
C SER A 55 -10.25 -1.95 -2.04
N LEU A 56 -11.52 -2.34 -2.06
CA LEU A 56 -11.88 -3.72 -2.34
C LEU A 56 -11.48 -4.08 -3.78
N PRO A 57 -11.26 -5.37 -4.07
CA PRO A 57 -11.00 -5.81 -5.44
C PRO A 57 -12.13 -5.38 -6.38
N CYS A 58 -11.77 -4.92 -7.58
CA CYS A 58 -12.76 -4.63 -8.61
C CYS A 58 -13.53 -5.91 -8.95
N GLN A 59 -14.86 -5.81 -9.03
CA GLN A 59 -15.67 -6.90 -9.57
C GLN A 59 -15.68 -6.81 -11.10
N PRO A 60 -15.61 -7.94 -11.81
CA PRO A 60 -15.61 -7.97 -13.26
C PRO A 60 -16.90 -7.40 -13.88
#